data_AF-A0A803PG24-F1
#
_entry.id   AF-A0A803PG24-F1
#
_cell.length_a   1.000
_cell.length_b   1.000
_cell.length_c   1.000
_cell.angle_alpha   90.00
_cell.angle_beta   90.00
_cell.angle_gamma   90.00
#
_symmetry.space_group_name_H-M   'P 1'
#
loop_
_entity.id
_entity.type
_entity.pdbx_description
1 polymer ?
#
loop_
_entity_poly.entity_id
_entity_poly.type
_entity_poly.pdbx_seq_one_letter_code
_entity_poly.pdbx_strand_id
1 'polypeptide(L)'
;MKRKAQELRDQARKNNEEEKRFEREREKKRISYGKELIEAKRVLEENERKRYLALKQSEKEEEKRAKEKIKWKLEQDKLERRGKVQMPLKSPAKQSVVQQKQISHDPIMSVSKVELMSECLRSLKRNHMDNEAKVRRAFQTLLTYVGNVARDPNQEKFRKIRMSNPKFQERIGGMKEGVEFLELCGFERREEFLYLGSEKVNMTLLNSAGSLLKSAITNPFFGVFNRPKEEI
;
A
#
# COMPACT_ATOMS: atom_id res chain seq x y z
N MET A 1 -9.14 -28.44 -86.05
CA MET A 1 -7.91 -28.04 -85.31
C MET A 1 -7.95 -26.61 -84.75
N LYS A 2 -8.44 -25.58 -85.48
CA LYS A 2 -8.38 -24.18 -85.02
C LYS A 2 -9.26 -23.83 -83.80
N ARG A 3 -10.46 -24.41 -83.65
CA ARG A 3 -11.39 -24.12 -82.53
C ARG A 3 -10.85 -24.53 -81.14
N LYS A 4 -10.26 -25.73 -81.04
CA LYS A 4 -9.72 -26.26 -79.78
C LYS A 4 -8.53 -25.45 -79.25
N ALA A 5 -7.73 -24.88 -80.15
CA ALA A 5 -6.63 -23.97 -79.79
C ALA A 5 -7.13 -22.62 -79.27
N GLN A 6 -8.30 -22.16 -79.73
CA GLN A 6 -8.91 -20.92 -79.28
C GLN A 6 -9.57 -21.09 -77.90
N GLU A 7 -10.27 -22.20 -77.67
CA GLU A 7 -10.81 -22.56 -76.34
C GLU A 7 -9.73 -22.65 -75.28
N LEU A 8 -8.58 -23.28 -75.58
CA LEU A 8 -7.46 -23.35 -74.63
C LEU A 8 -6.88 -21.97 -74.28
N ARG A 9 -6.86 -21.03 -75.23
CA ARG A 9 -6.43 -19.64 -74.98
C ARG A 9 -7.43 -18.87 -74.15
N ASP A 10 -8.73 -19.08 -74.37
CA ASP A 10 -9.79 -18.43 -73.59
C ASP A 10 -9.84 -18.98 -72.16
N GLN A 11 -9.63 -20.28 -71.98
CA GLN A 11 -9.53 -20.90 -70.67
C GLN A 11 -8.27 -20.46 -69.91
N ALA A 12 -7.13 -20.32 -70.58
CA ALA A 12 -5.92 -19.76 -69.97
C ALA A 12 -6.10 -18.29 -69.54
N ARG A 13 -6.81 -17.48 -70.33
CA ARG A 13 -7.16 -16.09 -69.94
C ARG A 13 -8.08 -16.07 -68.72
N LYS A 14 -9.11 -16.91 -68.72
CA LYS A 14 -10.06 -17.01 -67.60
C LYS A 14 -9.37 -17.45 -66.31
N ASN A 15 -8.52 -18.47 -66.35
CA ASN A 15 -7.77 -18.95 -65.19
C ASN A 15 -6.81 -17.86 -64.65
N ASN A 16 -6.12 -17.13 -65.52
CA ASN A 16 -5.23 -16.03 -65.12
C ASN A 16 -6.02 -14.85 -64.52
N GLU A 17 -7.23 -14.56 -65.02
CA GLU A 17 -8.12 -13.55 -64.43
C GLU A 17 -8.68 -13.98 -63.06
N GLU A 18 -9.02 -15.26 -62.90
CA GLU A 18 -9.47 -15.83 -61.62
C GLU A 18 -8.33 -15.85 -60.58
N GLU A 19 -7.12 -16.21 -60.98
CA GLU A 19 -5.93 -16.18 -60.12
C GLU A 19 -5.63 -14.76 -59.62
N LYS A 20 -5.65 -13.75 -60.52
CA LYS A 20 -5.51 -12.33 -60.12
C LYS A 20 -6.63 -11.85 -59.20
N ARG A 21 -7.85 -12.35 -59.35
CA ARG A 21 -8.96 -12.03 -58.42
C ARG A 21 -8.70 -12.65 -57.05
N PHE A 22 -8.29 -13.91 -57.01
CA PHE A 22 -7.97 -14.62 -55.78
C PHE A 22 -6.80 -13.98 -55.02
N GLU A 23 -5.75 -13.57 -55.73
CA GLU A 23 -4.63 -12.82 -55.13
C GLU A 23 -5.08 -11.49 -54.52
N ARG A 24 -5.94 -10.73 -55.22
CA ARG A 24 -6.53 -9.49 -54.68
C ARG A 24 -7.38 -9.76 -53.45
N GLU A 25 -8.13 -10.86 -53.41
CA GLU A 25 -8.92 -11.23 -52.23
C GLU A 25 -8.04 -11.63 -51.05
N ARG A 26 -6.96 -12.38 -51.29
CA ARG A 26 -5.99 -12.76 -50.27
C ARG A 26 -5.29 -11.54 -49.67
N GLU A 27 -4.91 -10.59 -50.53
CA GLU A 27 -4.28 -9.35 -50.09
C GLU A 27 -5.26 -8.45 -49.32
N LYS A 28 -6.53 -8.37 -49.76
CA LYS A 28 -7.59 -7.69 -48.99
C LYS A 28 -7.79 -8.31 -47.61
N LYS A 29 -7.79 -9.65 -47.50
CA LYS A 29 -7.93 -10.36 -46.22
C LYS A 29 -6.74 -10.10 -45.28
N ARG A 30 -5.52 -10.02 -45.81
CA ARG A 30 -4.32 -9.65 -45.03
C ARG A 30 -4.47 -8.25 -44.43
N ILE A 31 -4.90 -7.29 -45.24
CA ILE A 31 -5.10 -5.90 -44.83
C ILE A 31 -6.25 -5.78 -43.81
N SER A 32 -7.36 -6.49 -44.03
CA SER A 32 -8.50 -6.46 -43.09
C SER A 32 -8.11 -7.04 -41.74
N TYR A 33 -7.39 -8.17 -41.73
CA TYR A 33 -6.91 -8.78 -40.49
C TYR A 33 -5.93 -7.88 -39.74
N GLY A 34 -5.02 -7.22 -40.45
CA GLY A 34 -4.11 -6.24 -39.84
C GLY A 34 -4.83 -5.06 -39.20
N LYS A 35 -5.88 -4.54 -39.85
CA LYS A 35 -6.74 -3.47 -39.29
C LYS A 35 -7.51 -3.94 -38.06
N GLU A 36 -8.08 -5.14 -38.13
CA GLU A 36 -8.83 -5.74 -37.03
C GLU A 36 -7.95 -5.98 -35.80
N LEU A 37 -6.71 -6.42 -36.00
CA LEU A 37 -5.75 -6.60 -34.92
C LEU A 37 -5.39 -5.27 -34.22
N ILE A 38 -5.22 -4.19 -35.00
CA ILE A 38 -4.96 -2.85 -34.47
C ILE A 38 -6.16 -2.33 -33.69
N GLU A 39 -7.38 -2.55 -34.21
CA GLU A 39 -8.61 -2.14 -33.56
C GLU A 39 -8.85 -2.89 -32.26
N ALA A 40 -8.68 -4.22 -32.27
CA ALA A 40 -8.77 -5.05 -31.06
C ALA A 40 -7.77 -4.58 -29.98
N LYS A 41 -6.54 -4.21 -30.37
CA LYS A 41 -5.54 -3.66 -29.45
C LYS A 41 -5.99 -2.32 -28.83
N ARG A 42 -6.57 -1.42 -29.62
CA ARG A 42 -7.11 -0.13 -29.13
C ARG A 42 -8.26 -0.34 -28.14
N VAL A 43 -9.18 -1.25 -28.46
CA VAL A 43 -10.33 -1.57 -27.59
C VAL A 43 -9.87 -2.15 -26.25
N LEU A 44 -8.87 -3.04 -26.25
CA LEU A 44 -8.30 -3.57 -25.00
C LEU A 44 -7.68 -2.47 -24.14
N GLU A 45 -6.86 -1.61 -24.73
CA GLU A 45 -6.23 -0.49 -24.03
C GLU A 45 -7.27 0.49 -23.45
N GLU A 46 -8.33 0.79 -24.19
CA GLU A 46 -9.41 1.66 -23.72
C GLU A 46 -10.18 1.02 -22.55
N ASN A 47 -10.45 -0.28 -22.62
CA ASN A 47 -11.09 -1.01 -21.54
C ASN A 47 -10.23 -1.06 -20.27
N GLU A 48 -8.91 -1.22 -20.40
CA GLU A 48 -7.99 -1.13 -19.27
C GLU A 48 -8.00 0.27 -18.64
N ARG A 49 -7.96 1.33 -19.45
CA ARG A 49 -8.06 2.71 -18.98
C ARG A 49 -9.39 2.97 -18.25
N LYS A 50 -10.50 2.48 -18.80
CA LYS A 50 -11.82 2.59 -18.16
C LYS A 50 -11.85 1.88 -16.80
N ARG A 51 -11.31 0.66 -16.71
CA ARG A 51 -11.21 -0.08 -15.44
C ARG A 51 -10.37 0.66 -14.40
N TYR A 52 -9.25 1.23 -14.81
CA TYR A 52 -8.38 2.01 -13.92
C TYR A 52 -9.06 3.28 -13.39
N LEU A 53 -9.74 4.02 -14.26
CA LEU A 53 -10.48 5.22 -13.86
C LEU A 53 -11.63 4.88 -12.91
N ALA A 54 -12.37 3.79 -13.19
CA ALA A 54 -13.44 3.31 -12.32
C ALA A 54 -12.93 2.94 -10.92
N LEU A 55 -11.80 2.21 -10.83
CA LEU A 55 -11.19 1.86 -9.55
C LEU A 55 -10.77 3.11 -8.76
N LYS A 56 -10.14 4.07 -9.43
CA LYS A 56 -9.72 5.33 -8.80
C LYS A 56 -10.91 6.17 -8.34
N GLN A 57 -12.04 6.11 -9.04
CA GLN A 57 -13.28 6.77 -8.63
C GLN A 57 -13.91 6.08 -7.42
N SER A 58 -13.99 4.74 -7.41
CA SER A 58 -14.55 3.99 -6.28
C SER A 58 -13.73 4.18 -5.00
N GLU A 59 -12.39 4.19 -5.09
CA GLU A 59 -11.51 4.46 -3.94
C GLU A 59 -11.75 5.86 -3.36
N LYS A 60 -11.83 6.89 -4.22
CA LYS A 60 -12.13 8.27 -3.80
C LYS A 60 -13.51 8.39 -3.16
N GLU A 61 -14.50 7.67 -3.69
CA GLU A 61 -15.85 7.69 -3.15
C GLU A 61 -15.92 7.00 -1.78
N GLU A 62 -15.24 5.87 -1.62
CA GLU A 62 -15.13 5.17 -0.33
C GLU A 62 -14.43 6.04 0.72
N GLU A 63 -13.36 6.74 0.34
CA GLU A 63 -12.67 7.70 1.20
C GLU A 63 -13.59 8.85 1.62
N LYS A 64 -14.39 9.40 0.69
CA LYS A 64 -15.38 10.44 1.00
C LYS A 64 -16.45 9.93 1.97
N ARG A 65 -17.02 8.75 1.72
CA ARG A 65 -18.02 8.13 2.63
C ARG A 65 -17.42 7.88 4.02
N ALA A 66 -16.16 7.45 4.11
CA ALA A 66 -15.48 7.27 5.39
C ALA A 66 -15.31 8.61 6.13
N LYS A 67 -14.89 9.66 5.43
CA LYS A 67 -14.78 11.02 5.99
C LYS A 67 -16.13 11.56 6.46
N GLU A 68 -17.19 11.35 5.69
CA GLU A 68 -18.55 11.76 6.05
C GLU A 68 -19.06 11.02 7.30
N LYS A 69 -18.81 9.71 7.41
CA LYS A 69 -19.14 8.92 8.62
C LYS A 69 -18.41 9.45 9.86
N ILE A 70 -17.14 9.84 9.73
CA ILE A 70 -16.36 10.43 10.83
C ILE A 70 -16.93 11.80 11.21
N LYS A 71 -17.21 12.65 10.21
CA LYS A 71 -17.79 13.98 10.42
C LYS A 71 -19.14 13.91 11.13
N TRP A 72 -20.01 13.00 10.70
CA TRP A 72 -21.32 12.75 11.34
C TRP A 72 -21.17 12.32 12.80
N LYS A 73 -20.26 11.37 13.08
CA LYS A 73 -19.98 10.94 14.47
C LYS A 73 -19.47 12.09 15.35
N LEU A 74 -18.59 12.93 14.81
CA LEU A 74 -18.06 14.09 15.53
C LEU A 74 -19.15 15.13 15.82
N GLU A 75 -20.09 15.31 14.90
CA GLU A 75 -21.21 16.24 15.07
C GLU A 75 -22.22 15.76 16.12
N GLN A 76 -22.53 14.46 16.14
CA GLN A 76 -23.34 13.84 17.19
C GLN A 76 -22.69 13.99 18.57
N ASP A 77 -21.40 13.69 18.69
CA ASP A 77 -20.66 13.87 19.94
C ASP A 77 -20.60 15.35 20.38
N LYS A 78 -20.50 16.29 19.42
CA LYS A 78 -20.57 17.73 19.70
C LYS A 78 -21.96 18.14 20.23
N LEU A 79 -23.05 17.59 19.69
CA LEU A 79 -24.42 17.85 20.15
C LEU A 79 -24.69 17.23 21.53
N GLU A 80 -24.24 16.00 21.77
CA GLU A 80 -24.33 15.33 23.07
C GLU A 80 -23.57 16.08 24.17
N ARG A 81 -22.38 16.60 23.85
CA ARG A 81 -21.61 17.45 24.77
C ARG A 81 -22.28 18.80 25.02
N ARG A 82 -22.90 19.42 23.99
CA ARG A 82 -23.64 20.68 24.17
C ARG A 82 -24.91 20.51 25.00
N GLY A 83 -25.59 19.36 24.90
CA GLY A 83 -26.78 19.03 25.69
C GLY A 83 -26.51 18.78 27.18
N LYS A 84 -25.33 18.27 27.54
CA LYS A 84 -24.94 17.99 28.94
C LYS A 84 -24.46 19.21 29.75
N VAL A 85 -24.22 20.35 29.11
CA VAL A 85 -23.70 21.56 29.79
C VAL A 85 -24.81 22.39 30.47
N GLN A 86 -26.10 22.09 30.28
CA GLN A 86 -27.21 22.91 30.81
C GLN A 86 -28.01 22.30 31.98
N MET A 87 -27.50 21.30 32.72
CA MET A 87 -28.23 20.78 33.90
C MET A 87 -27.30 20.54 35.09
N PRO A 88 -27.52 21.19 36.26
CA PRO A 88 -26.77 20.89 37.47
C PRO A 88 -27.41 19.72 38.22
N LEU A 89 -26.61 18.69 38.57
CA LEU A 89 -27.05 17.60 39.45
C LEU A 89 -26.65 17.86 40.91
N LYS A 90 -27.63 17.73 41.81
CA LYS A 90 -27.46 17.37 43.22
C LYS A 90 -27.85 15.88 43.37
N SER A 91 -26.99 15.12 44.03
CA SER A 91 -27.05 13.66 44.31
C SER A 91 -28.06 13.29 45.43
N PRO A 92 -28.26 12.01 45.87
CA PRO A 92 -27.71 10.71 45.41
C PRO A 92 -28.74 9.54 45.29
N ALA A 93 -28.27 8.40 44.77
CA ALA A 93 -28.58 6.99 45.15
C ALA A 93 -29.39 6.07 44.20
N LYS A 94 -28.73 4.93 43.90
CA LYS A 94 -29.20 3.56 43.52
C LYS A 94 -29.49 3.18 42.05
N GLN A 95 -28.44 2.57 41.47
CA GLN A 95 -28.37 1.28 40.73
C GLN A 95 -29.36 0.94 39.59
N SER A 96 -28.82 0.86 38.36
CA SER A 96 -28.99 -0.30 37.46
C SER A 96 -28.00 -0.28 36.28
N VAL A 97 -27.13 -1.30 36.28
CA VAL A 97 -26.40 -1.97 35.19
C VAL A 97 -26.47 -1.35 33.77
N VAL A 98 -25.44 -0.63 33.32
CA VAL A 98 -25.04 -0.51 31.89
C VAL A 98 -23.52 -0.32 31.79
N GLN A 99 -22.93 -1.04 30.85
CA GLN A 99 -21.50 -1.22 30.59
C GLN A 99 -20.75 0.10 30.38
N GLN A 100 -19.67 0.25 31.15
CA GLN A 100 -18.68 1.31 31.01
C GLN A 100 -17.98 1.22 29.64
N LYS A 101 -17.95 2.31 28.90
CA LYS A 101 -16.69 2.70 28.25
C LYS A 101 -16.43 4.18 28.50
N GLN A 102 -15.55 4.38 29.47
CA GLN A 102 -15.14 5.66 30.00
C GLN A 102 -14.51 6.50 28.88
N ILE A 103 -14.99 7.73 28.80
CA ILE A 103 -14.29 8.85 28.18
C ILE A 103 -13.29 9.30 29.26
N SER A 104 -12.03 8.87 29.17
CA SER A 104 -10.95 9.40 30.01
C SER A 104 -10.28 10.56 29.28
N HIS A 105 -10.35 11.73 29.92
CA HIS A 105 -9.55 12.88 29.57
C HIS A 105 -8.12 12.57 30.06
N ASP A 106 -7.30 11.96 29.22
CA ASP A 106 -5.99 11.50 29.67
C ASP A 106 -4.99 12.69 29.76
N PRO A 107 -4.26 12.79 30.89
CA PRO A 107 -3.13 13.69 31.06
C PRO A 107 -2.02 13.41 30.05
N ILE A 108 -1.21 14.42 29.78
CA ILE A 108 0.02 14.34 28.99
C ILE A 108 0.88 13.13 29.42
N MET A 109 1.31 12.34 28.42
CA MET A 109 2.24 11.19 28.46
C MET A 109 1.65 9.79 28.71
N SER A 110 0.97 9.23 27.70
CA SER A 110 1.31 7.87 27.25
C SER A 110 1.51 7.91 25.73
N VAL A 111 2.77 7.92 25.28
CA VAL A 111 3.04 7.91 23.83
C VAL A 111 2.62 6.53 23.32
N SER A 112 1.59 6.49 22.46
CA SER A 112 1.19 5.26 21.78
C SER A 112 2.40 4.65 21.08
N LYS A 113 2.56 3.32 21.14
CA LYS A 113 3.70 2.59 20.54
C LYS A 113 3.89 2.94 19.05
N VAL A 114 2.79 3.26 18.36
CA VAL A 114 2.77 3.70 16.95
C VAL A 114 3.38 5.10 16.77
N GLU A 115 3.22 6.00 17.74
CA GLU A 115 3.84 7.32 17.70
C GLU A 115 5.34 7.24 18.01
N LEU A 116 5.76 6.39 18.96
CA LEU A 116 7.17 6.09 19.18
C LEU A 116 7.84 5.52 17.92
N MET A 117 7.17 4.56 17.25
CA MET A 117 7.64 4.03 15.96
C MET A 117 7.79 5.13 14.92
N SER A 118 6.83 6.04 14.84
CA SER A 118 6.89 7.18 13.93
C SER A 118 8.06 8.08 14.25
N GLU A 119 8.32 8.35 15.54
CA GLU A 119 9.44 9.17 15.98
C GLU A 119 10.79 8.51 15.71
N CYS A 120 10.94 7.19 15.90
CA CYS A 120 12.15 6.46 15.50
C CYS A 120 12.44 6.63 14.00
N LEU A 121 11.41 6.49 13.14
CA LEU A 121 11.57 6.66 11.70
C LEU A 121 11.91 8.12 11.32
N ARG A 122 11.31 9.12 12.00
CA ARG A 122 11.64 10.53 11.79
C ARG A 122 13.07 10.83 12.24
N SER A 123 13.47 10.35 13.41
CA SER A 123 14.84 10.52 13.94
C SER A 123 15.88 9.87 13.03
N LEU A 124 15.62 8.64 12.57
CA LEU A 124 16.49 7.94 11.61
C LEU A 124 16.70 8.78 10.34
N LYS A 125 15.64 9.38 9.81
CA LYS A 125 15.72 10.25 8.62
C LYS A 125 16.45 11.57 8.92
N ARG A 126 16.24 12.19 10.09
CA ARG A 126 16.93 13.44 10.50
C ARG A 126 18.43 13.23 10.73
N ASN A 127 18.82 12.11 11.33
CA ASN A 127 20.23 11.83 11.66
C ASN A 127 21.05 11.37 10.45
N HIS A 128 20.40 11.04 9.33
CA HIS A 128 21.02 10.60 8.09
C HIS A 128 20.49 11.37 6.86
N MET A 129 20.22 12.67 7.03
CA MET A 129 19.72 13.54 5.95
C MET A 129 20.70 13.67 4.77
N ASP A 130 21.99 13.48 5.02
CA ASP A 130 23.08 13.48 4.05
C ASP A 130 23.06 12.24 3.13
N ASN A 131 22.40 11.16 3.55
CA ASN A 131 22.38 9.89 2.80
C ASN A 131 20.98 9.28 2.73
N GLU A 132 20.11 9.92 1.96
CA GLU A 132 18.72 9.47 1.74
C GLU A 132 18.66 8.04 1.17
N ALA A 133 19.63 7.64 0.35
CA ALA A 133 19.71 6.28 -0.18
C ALA A 133 19.90 5.24 0.93
N LYS A 134 20.74 5.53 1.93
CA LYS A 134 20.95 4.69 3.11
C LYS A 134 19.68 4.61 3.97
N VAL A 135 19.02 5.74 4.21
CA VAL A 135 17.73 5.80 4.93
C VAL A 135 16.66 4.94 4.22
N ARG A 136 16.55 5.07 2.90
CA ARG A 136 15.59 4.29 2.11
C ARG A 136 15.85 2.78 2.19
N ARG A 137 17.13 2.36 2.11
CA ARG A 137 17.53 0.95 2.29
C ARG A 137 17.23 0.43 3.70
N ALA A 138 17.40 1.28 4.72
CA ALA A 138 17.05 0.96 6.10
C ALA A 138 15.55 0.68 6.23
N PHE A 139 14.70 1.60 5.76
CA PHE A 139 13.25 1.46 5.80
C PHE A 139 12.76 0.22 5.03
N GLN A 140 13.34 -0.06 3.85
CA GLN A 140 13.01 -1.28 3.09
C GLN A 140 13.39 -2.55 3.84
N THR A 141 14.51 -2.54 4.56
CA THR A 141 14.97 -3.68 5.35
C THR A 141 14.07 -3.91 6.57
N LEU A 142 13.71 -2.84 7.29
CA LEU A 142 12.71 -2.90 8.37
C LEU A 142 11.36 -3.42 7.86
N LEU A 143 10.90 -2.92 6.72
CA LEU A 143 9.64 -3.36 6.09
C LEU A 143 9.68 -4.84 5.71
N THR A 144 10.83 -5.33 5.26
CA THR A 144 11.01 -6.75 4.94
C THR A 144 10.89 -7.62 6.18
N TYR A 145 11.54 -7.25 7.29
CA TYR A 145 11.44 -8.01 8.54
C TYR A 145 10.03 -8.02 9.11
N VAL A 146 9.41 -6.84 9.26
CA VAL A 146 8.03 -6.72 9.75
C VAL A 146 7.04 -7.43 8.80
N GLY A 147 7.19 -7.25 7.50
CA GLY A 147 6.31 -7.84 6.48
C GLY A 147 6.47 -9.36 6.35
N ASN A 148 7.62 -9.92 6.67
CA ASN A 148 7.79 -11.38 6.71
C ASN A 148 7.05 -11.98 7.90
N VAL A 149 7.17 -11.38 9.09
CA VAL A 149 6.43 -11.82 10.29
C VAL A 149 4.92 -11.64 10.11
N ALA A 150 4.48 -10.51 9.56
CA ALA A 150 3.06 -10.25 9.34
C ALA A 150 2.42 -11.18 8.30
N ARG A 151 3.20 -11.75 7.37
CA ARG A 151 2.72 -12.75 6.42
C ARG A 151 2.63 -14.13 7.05
N ASP A 152 3.69 -14.57 7.71
CA ASP A 152 3.80 -15.91 8.28
C ASP A 152 4.28 -15.85 9.74
N PRO A 153 3.41 -15.52 10.71
CA PRO A 153 3.79 -15.30 12.10
C PRO A 153 4.28 -16.57 12.80
N ASN A 154 3.84 -17.75 12.34
CA ASN A 154 4.25 -19.03 12.93
C ASN A 154 5.67 -19.41 12.54
N GLN A 155 6.21 -18.86 11.44
CA GLN A 155 7.51 -19.26 10.93
C GLN A 155 8.67 -18.64 11.72
N GLU A 156 9.37 -19.47 12.50
CA GLU A 156 10.43 -19.02 13.40
C GLU A 156 11.59 -18.31 12.69
N LYS A 157 11.90 -18.71 11.45
CA LYS A 157 12.96 -18.07 10.64
C LYS A 157 12.74 -16.57 10.42
N PHE A 158 11.48 -16.12 10.42
CA PHE A 158 11.12 -14.70 10.26
C PHE A 158 11.08 -13.95 11.58
N ARG A 159 10.95 -14.68 12.68
CA ARG A 159 10.95 -14.16 14.05
C ARG A 159 12.35 -14.06 14.66
N LYS A 160 13.38 -14.55 13.98
CA LYS A 160 14.78 -14.50 14.43
C LYS A 160 15.65 -13.76 13.43
N ILE A 161 16.30 -12.68 13.87
CA ILE A 161 17.23 -11.88 13.06
C ILE A 161 18.60 -11.92 13.73
N ARG A 162 19.63 -12.33 12.97
CA ARG A 162 21.01 -12.40 13.46
C ARG A 162 21.68 -11.03 13.39
N MET A 163 22.14 -10.50 14.52
CA MET A 163 22.77 -9.19 14.58
C MET A 163 24.12 -9.16 13.86
N SER A 164 24.87 -10.27 13.83
CA SER A 164 26.15 -10.36 13.12
C SER A 164 26.02 -10.43 11.58
N ASN A 165 24.79 -10.49 11.03
CA ASN A 165 24.59 -10.51 9.58
C ASN A 165 25.09 -9.18 8.95
N PRO A 166 26.03 -9.21 7.99
CA PRO A 166 26.56 -8.00 7.37
C PRO A 166 25.48 -7.10 6.77
N LYS A 167 24.44 -7.68 6.13
CA LYS A 167 23.33 -6.92 5.55
C LYS A 167 22.47 -6.24 6.61
N PHE A 168 22.35 -6.86 7.79
CA PHE A 168 21.66 -6.24 8.93
C PHE A 168 22.51 -5.07 9.46
N GLN A 169 23.80 -5.29 9.71
CA GLN A 169 24.72 -4.28 10.25
C GLN A 169 24.83 -3.04 9.37
N GLU A 170 25.08 -3.25 8.07
CA GLU A 170 25.21 -2.16 7.09
C GLU A 170 23.95 -1.29 7.03
N ARG A 171 22.77 -1.92 7.09
CA ARG A 171 21.50 -1.26 6.76
C ARG A 171 20.69 -0.78 7.93
N ILE A 172 20.79 -1.40 9.11
CA ILE A 172 20.03 -1.01 10.31
C ILE A 172 20.80 -1.24 11.61
N GLY A 173 21.73 -2.18 11.69
CA GLY A 173 22.47 -2.48 12.92
C GLY A 173 23.39 -1.35 13.38
N GLY A 174 23.91 -0.56 12.45
CA GLY A 174 24.66 0.68 12.77
C GLY A 174 23.78 1.88 13.13
N MET A 175 22.44 1.76 13.07
CA MET A 175 21.48 2.83 13.38
C MET A 175 20.68 2.46 14.63
N LYS A 176 20.83 3.25 15.70
CA LYS A 176 20.18 2.97 16.99
C LYS A 176 18.66 2.89 16.85
N GLU A 177 18.10 3.81 16.07
CA GLU A 177 16.66 3.93 15.79
C GLU A 177 16.12 2.73 15.00
N GLY A 178 16.96 2.08 14.18
CA GLY A 178 16.58 0.89 13.43
C GLY A 178 16.35 -0.32 14.35
N VAL A 179 17.18 -0.46 15.39
CA VAL A 179 17.03 -1.52 16.40
C VAL A 179 15.87 -1.21 17.33
N GLU A 180 15.77 0.03 17.80
CA GLU A 180 14.66 0.49 18.66
C GLU A 180 13.30 0.30 17.97
N PHE A 181 13.20 0.57 16.67
CA PHE A 181 11.98 0.31 15.91
C PHE A 181 11.58 -1.17 15.92
N LEU A 182 12.54 -2.10 15.84
CA LEU A 182 12.27 -3.53 15.93
C LEU A 182 11.84 -3.93 17.35
N GLU A 183 12.44 -3.34 18.38
CA GLU A 183 12.02 -3.54 19.77
C GLU A 183 10.58 -3.04 20.00
N LEU A 184 10.23 -1.90 19.42
CA LEU A 184 8.86 -1.40 19.39
C LEU A 184 7.92 -2.34 18.61
N CYS A 185 8.39 -3.06 17.59
CA CYS A 185 7.59 -4.10 16.93
C CYS A 185 7.43 -5.37 17.78
N GLY A 186 8.17 -5.50 18.88
CA GLY A 186 8.13 -6.63 19.81
C GLY A 186 9.33 -7.57 19.76
N PHE A 187 10.34 -7.27 18.94
CA PHE A 187 11.58 -8.06 18.92
C PHE A 187 12.38 -7.80 20.20
N GLU A 188 12.86 -8.85 20.84
CA GLU A 188 13.72 -8.75 22.01
C GLU A 188 15.18 -8.88 21.59
N ARG A 189 16.02 -7.97 22.08
CA ARG A 189 17.47 -8.09 21.93
C ARG A 189 18.01 -9.17 22.87
N ARG A 190 18.54 -10.23 22.27
CA ARG A 190 19.38 -11.24 22.92
C ARG A 190 20.82 -11.07 22.43
N GLU A 191 21.77 -11.70 23.11
CA GLU A 191 23.22 -11.53 22.91
C GLU A 191 23.63 -11.33 21.43
N GLU A 192 23.25 -12.26 20.54
CA GLU A 192 23.59 -12.19 19.10
C GLU A 192 22.37 -12.09 18.17
N PHE A 193 21.14 -12.08 18.71
CA PHE A 193 19.91 -12.18 17.92
C PHE A 193 18.81 -11.24 18.42
N LEU A 194 18.05 -10.69 17.49
CA LEU A 194 16.74 -10.12 17.77
C LEU A 194 15.69 -11.23 17.57
N TYR A 195 14.91 -11.53 18.61
CA TYR A 195 13.94 -12.61 18.60
C TYR A 195 12.53 -12.13 18.99
N LEU A 196 11.53 -12.51 18.21
CA LEU A 196 10.12 -12.23 18.48
C LEU A 196 9.42 -13.53 18.90
N GLY A 197 9.00 -13.63 20.17
CA GLY A 197 8.19 -14.75 20.64
C GLY A 197 6.85 -14.82 19.92
N SER A 198 6.33 -16.03 19.67
CA SER A 198 5.05 -16.26 18.98
C SER A 198 3.88 -15.61 19.72
N GLU A 199 3.96 -15.62 21.04
CA GLU A 199 3.00 -15.04 21.97
C GLU A 199 3.01 -13.51 21.97
N LYS A 200 4.12 -12.90 21.54
CA LYS A 200 4.30 -11.43 21.49
C LYS A 200 4.00 -10.84 20.11
N VAL A 201 3.64 -11.67 19.13
CA VAL A 201 3.28 -11.21 17.79
C VAL A 201 1.96 -10.43 17.84
N ASN A 202 2.05 -9.11 17.79
CA ASN A 202 0.89 -8.25 17.70
C ASN A 202 0.64 -7.85 16.24
N MET A 203 -0.32 -8.51 15.59
CA MET A 203 -0.63 -8.30 14.18
C MET A 203 -1.12 -6.89 13.86
N THR A 204 -1.90 -6.25 14.75
CA THR A 204 -2.38 -4.89 14.52
C THR A 204 -1.23 -3.91 14.54
N LEU A 205 -0.31 -4.06 15.50
CA LEU A 205 0.89 -3.27 15.62
C LEU A 205 1.84 -3.44 14.42
N LEU A 206 2.08 -4.69 13.98
CA LEU A 206 2.92 -4.98 12.82
C LEU A 206 2.34 -4.40 11.52
N ASN A 207 1.01 -4.46 11.35
CA ASN A 207 0.33 -3.85 10.21
C ASN A 207 0.42 -2.32 10.24
N SER A 208 0.29 -1.70 11.41
CA SER A 208 0.53 -0.25 11.60
C SER A 208 1.98 0.11 11.29
N ALA A 209 2.95 -0.64 11.82
CA ALA A 209 4.38 -0.44 11.57
C ALA A 209 4.72 -0.57 10.07
N GLY A 210 4.19 -1.59 9.39
CA GLY A 210 4.36 -1.77 7.95
C GLY A 210 3.75 -0.63 7.12
N SER A 211 2.59 -0.11 7.54
CA SER A 211 1.95 1.04 6.89
C SER A 211 2.75 2.32 7.10
N LEU A 212 3.28 2.55 8.31
CA LEU A 212 4.18 3.68 8.60
C LEU A 212 5.45 3.62 7.74
N LEU A 213 6.09 2.47 7.64
CA LEU A 213 7.28 2.27 6.80
C LEU A 213 6.98 2.51 5.31
N LYS A 214 5.85 2.02 4.79
CA LYS A 214 5.42 2.29 3.41
C LYS A 214 5.19 3.78 3.18
N SER A 215 4.58 4.46 4.15
CA SER A 215 4.39 5.92 4.11
C SER A 215 5.73 6.63 4.12
N ALA A 216 6.67 6.23 4.98
CA ALA A 216 8.01 6.83 5.07
C ALA A 216 8.84 6.69 3.79
N ILE A 217 8.67 5.59 3.05
CA ILE A 217 9.35 5.34 1.77
C ILE A 217 8.70 6.10 0.61
N THR A 218 7.37 6.19 0.61
CA THR A 218 6.58 6.75 -0.51
C THR A 218 6.40 8.25 -0.39
N ASN A 219 6.30 8.78 0.83
CA ASN A 219 6.01 10.18 1.10
C ASN A 219 7.31 11.01 1.24
N PRO A 220 7.58 11.93 0.30
CA PRO A 220 8.76 12.80 0.37
C PRO A 220 8.80 13.66 1.64
N PHE A 221 7.63 14.05 2.14
CA PHE A 221 7.48 14.93 3.32
C PHE A 221 7.50 14.21 4.66
N PHE A 222 7.70 12.89 4.68
CA PHE A 222 7.81 12.15 5.92
C PHE A 222 8.93 12.73 6.80
N GLY A 223 8.60 13.21 8.00
CA GLY A 223 9.55 13.78 8.97
C GLY A 223 9.95 15.25 8.77
N VAL A 224 9.37 15.98 7.80
CA VAL A 224 9.77 17.37 7.48
C VAL A 224 9.16 18.42 8.45
N PHE A 225 8.03 18.11 9.10
CA PHE A 225 7.24 19.11 9.84
C PHE A 225 7.34 19.07 11.37
N ASN A 226 8.15 18.18 11.96
CA ASN A 226 8.37 18.17 13.41
C ASN A 226 9.87 18.33 13.69
N ARG A 227 10.33 19.59 13.73
CA ARG A 227 11.52 19.94 14.49
C ARG A 227 11.07 20.04 15.95
N PRO A 228 11.74 19.40 16.92
CA PRO A 228 11.56 19.80 18.30
C PRO A 228 11.84 21.30 18.38
N LYS A 229 10.96 22.06 19.03
CA LYS A 229 11.30 23.42 19.45
C LYS A 229 12.50 23.25 20.36
N GLU A 230 13.66 23.74 19.93
CA GLU A 230 14.79 23.94 20.83
C GLU A 230 14.27 24.81 21.98
N GLU A 231 14.31 24.25 23.20
CA GLU A 231 14.02 25.00 24.42
C GLU A 231 15.07 26.11 24.53
N ILE A 232 14.62 27.35 24.39
CA ILE A 232 15.33 28.58 24.79
C ILE A 232 14.78 28.98 26.14
#